data_AF-A0A9D6T600-F1
#
_entry.id   AF-A0A9D6T600-F1
#
_cell.length_a   1.000
_cell.length_b   1.000
_cell.length_c   1.000
_cell.angle_alpha   90.00
_cell.angle_beta   90.00
_cell.angle_gamma   90.00
#
_symmetry.space_group_name_H-M   'P 1'
#
loop_
_entity.id
_entity.type
_entity.pdbx_description
1 polymer ?
#
loop_
_entity_poly.entity_id
_entity_poly.type
_entity_poly.pdbx_seq_one_letter_code
_entity_poly.pdbx_strand_id
1 'polypeptide(L)'
;MPQVVRYHRHCIDGIVCAALVRRAMPEVARAVPYAHVPLGEEPEVIEDAVGVDIPYLPGMTYWFDHHASGFQFLARGAVMHPVRCTMRFNPSALCCAELLPRPTAFDALVHEVMRNDSGRFATPEAAHDLSNPVTLATRTVNRILDPALDLTIIDRLTAAHGDPITALLDAIPSNERDATIEVTHSHEMLIRREAQWTGPILHFDLTAYGNDTDAISPFRPYLHFPEAPCYVALLETRQRVYVRLSGNPWRPWRGTNGPLRLDLLATGLGGGGHPGVAGITFPVTDAGRAAGRHAYEVAIRRLADLHG
;
A
#
# COMPACT_ATOMS: atom_id res chain seq x y z
N MET A 1 -6.26 20.17 -20.46
CA MET A 1 -6.54 20.15 -19.01
C MET A 1 -6.98 18.75 -18.67
N PRO A 2 -6.45 18.14 -17.60
CA PRO A 2 -6.68 16.72 -17.35
C PRO A 2 -8.13 16.45 -16.97
N GLN A 3 -8.71 15.36 -17.49
CA GLN A 3 -10.09 14.94 -17.18
C GLN A 3 -10.15 13.71 -16.27
N VAL A 4 -8.99 13.14 -15.97
CA VAL A 4 -8.88 11.87 -15.24
C VAL A 4 -7.81 11.96 -14.16
N VAL A 5 -8.10 11.43 -12.99
CA VAL A 5 -7.10 11.10 -11.96
C VAL A 5 -6.87 9.58 -11.95
N ARG A 6 -5.61 9.16 -12.05
CA ARG A 6 -5.14 7.80 -11.83
C ARG A 6 -4.63 7.69 -10.39
N TYR A 7 -5.14 6.71 -9.65
CA TYR A 7 -4.86 6.57 -8.22
C TYR A 7 -4.49 5.13 -7.86
N HIS A 8 -3.75 4.95 -6.77
CA HIS A 8 -3.46 3.62 -6.26
C HIS A 8 -4.73 2.98 -5.68
N ARG A 9 -5.22 1.93 -6.34
CA ARG A 9 -6.46 1.25 -5.96
C ARG A 9 -6.32 0.53 -4.63
N HIS A 10 -7.42 0.46 -3.89
CA HIS A 10 -7.51 -0.21 -2.59
C HIS A 10 -6.52 0.31 -1.55
N CYS A 11 -6.02 1.54 -1.74
CA CYS A 11 -5.17 2.26 -0.81
C CYS A 11 -5.90 3.50 -0.33
N ILE A 12 -5.99 3.71 0.98
CA ILE A 12 -6.69 4.87 1.52
C ILE A 12 -6.00 6.18 1.12
N ASP A 13 -4.67 6.19 0.98
CA ASP A 13 -3.92 7.37 0.57
C ASP A 13 -4.23 7.76 -0.88
N GLY A 14 -4.08 6.82 -1.83
CA GLY A 14 -4.50 7.01 -3.22
C GLY A 14 -5.97 7.45 -3.38
N ILE A 15 -6.89 6.85 -2.62
CA ILE A 15 -8.32 7.20 -2.62
C ILE A 15 -8.55 8.65 -2.13
N VAL A 16 -7.95 9.02 -1.00
CA VAL A 16 -8.07 10.38 -0.45
C VAL A 16 -7.42 11.40 -1.37
N CYS A 17 -6.27 11.07 -1.97
CA CYS A 17 -5.61 11.90 -2.98
C CYS A 17 -6.51 12.15 -4.18
N ALA A 18 -7.17 11.11 -4.71
CA ALA A 18 -8.08 11.24 -5.85
C ALA A 18 -9.26 12.16 -5.53
N ALA A 19 -9.83 12.08 -4.32
CA ALA A 19 -10.89 12.97 -3.87
C ALA A 19 -10.42 14.43 -3.75
N LEU A 20 -9.24 14.66 -3.18
CA LEU A 20 -8.64 15.99 -3.07
C LEU A 20 -8.38 16.61 -4.44
N VAL A 21 -7.85 15.83 -5.40
CA VAL A 21 -7.66 16.28 -6.79
C VAL A 21 -8.98 16.68 -7.43
N ARG A 22 -10.01 15.81 -7.38
CA ARG A 22 -11.32 16.11 -7.99
C ARG A 22 -12.01 17.31 -7.37
N ARG A 23 -11.76 17.56 -6.08
CA ARG A 23 -12.26 18.76 -5.40
C ARG A 23 -11.52 20.03 -5.83
N ALA A 24 -10.21 19.95 -6.00
CA ALA A 24 -9.39 21.09 -6.41
C ALA A 24 -9.49 21.40 -7.92
N MET A 25 -9.77 20.39 -8.74
CA MET A 25 -9.85 20.44 -10.20
C MET A 25 -11.18 19.85 -10.67
N PRO A 26 -12.29 20.61 -10.66
CA PRO A 26 -13.62 20.10 -11.01
C PRO A 26 -13.73 19.54 -12.44
N GLU A 27 -12.81 19.90 -13.34
CA GLU A 27 -12.69 19.33 -14.68
C GLU A 27 -12.25 17.85 -14.70
N VAL A 28 -11.65 17.37 -13.60
CA VAL A 28 -11.29 15.96 -13.41
C VAL A 28 -12.56 15.18 -13.08
N ALA A 29 -13.29 14.80 -14.12
CA ALA A 29 -14.58 14.14 -14.00
C ALA A 29 -14.49 12.68 -13.54
N ARG A 30 -13.37 12.00 -13.78
CA ARG A 30 -13.24 10.55 -13.52
C ARG A 30 -12.04 10.23 -12.65
N ALA A 31 -12.23 9.32 -11.69
CA ALA A 31 -11.13 8.60 -11.05
C ALA A 31 -11.02 7.21 -11.68
N VAL A 32 -9.80 6.80 -12.02
CA VAL A 32 -9.52 5.50 -12.65
C VAL A 32 -8.45 4.77 -11.84
N PRO A 33 -8.72 3.54 -11.36
CA PRO A 33 -7.75 2.79 -10.58
C PRO A 33 -6.51 2.46 -11.42
N TYR A 34 -5.34 2.65 -10.85
CA TYR A 34 -4.10 2.12 -11.39
C TYR A 34 -3.85 0.71 -10.84
N ALA A 35 -3.57 -0.23 -11.74
CA ALA A 35 -3.09 -1.56 -11.41
C ALA A 35 -1.57 -1.62 -11.63
N HIS A 36 -0.85 -2.28 -10.72
CA HIS A 36 0.60 -2.42 -10.83
C HIS A 36 0.99 -3.19 -12.10
N VAL A 37 1.87 -2.60 -12.91
CA VAL A 37 2.42 -3.23 -14.13
C VAL A 37 3.52 -4.23 -13.73
N PRO A 38 3.42 -5.52 -14.13
CA PRO A 38 4.44 -6.53 -13.84
C PRO A 38 5.84 -6.17 -14.37
N LEU A 39 6.86 -6.83 -13.81
CA LEU A 39 8.23 -6.72 -14.33
C LEU A 39 8.30 -7.24 -15.77
N GLY A 40 8.84 -6.43 -16.68
CA GLY A 40 9.01 -6.80 -18.10
C GLY A 40 7.91 -6.28 -19.04
N GLU A 41 6.87 -5.65 -18.50
CA GLU A 41 5.86 -4.94 -19.28
C GLU A 41 6.15 -3.43 -19.33
N GLU A 42 5.84 -2.80 -20.47
CA GLU A 42 5.96 -1.36 -20.66
C GLU A 42 4.81 -0.63 -19.93
N PRO A 43 5.07 0.53 -19.31
CA PRO A 43 4.02 1.31 -18.68
C PRO A 43 3.03 1.85 -19.72
N GLU A 44 1.75 1.93 -19.34
CA GLU A 44 0.74 2.67 -20.11
C GLU A 44 1.18 4.14 -20.28
N VAL A 45 1.09 4.67 -21.49
CA VAL A 45 1.21 6.12 -21.73
C VAL A 45 -0.16 6.73 -21.52
N ILE A 46 -0.28 7.65 -20.56
CA ILE A 46 -1.55 8.25 -20.18
C ILE A 46 -1.48 9.75 -20.44
N GLU A 47 -2.10 10.18 -21.53
CA GLU A 47 -2.21 11.60 -21.85
C GLU A 47 -3.25 12.29 -20.97
N ASP A 48 -2.94 13.54 -20.58
CA ASP A 48 -3.88 14.44 -19.89
C ASP A 48 -4.51 13.85 -18.62
N ALA A 49 -3.68 13.23 -17.77
CA ALA A 49 -4.09 12.70 -16.48
C ALA A 49 -3.31 13.30 -15.30
N VAL A 50 -3.95 13.29 -14.13
CA VAL A 50 -3.29 13.48 -12.83
C VAL A 50 -2.94 12.11 -12.26
N GLY A 51 -1.68 11.85 -11.92
CA GLY A 51 -1.28 10.65 -11.17
C GLY A 51 -1.10 10.97 -9.69
N VAL A 52 -1.70 10.16 -8.82
CA VAL A 52 -1.53 10.27 -7.36
C VAL A 52 -1.22 8.91 -6.76
N ASP A 53 -0.22 8.87 -5.88
CA ASP A 53 0.16 7.66 -5.12
C ASP A 53 0.59 6.47 -6.01
N ILE A 54 1.05 6.75 -7.23
CA ILE A 54 1.40 5.72 -8.21
C ILE A 54 2.76 6.03 -8.83
N PRO A 55 3.47 5.01 -9.35
CA PRO A 55 4.67 5.24 -10.14
C PRO A 55 4.42 6.23 -11.28
N TYR A 56 5.44 7.02 -11.62
CA TYR A 56 5.39 7.92 -12.75
C TYR A 56 5.06 7.15 -14.03
N LEU A 57 4.01 7.59 -14.74
CA LEU A 57 3.67 7.09 -16.07
C LEU A 57 3.89 8.20 -17.10
N PRO A 58 4.45 7.89 -18.29
CA PRO A 58 4.63 8.89 -19.35
C PRO A 58 3.30 9.53 -19.75
N GLY A 59 3.31 10.84 -20.01
CA GLY A 59 2.15 11.59 -20.52
C GLY A 59 1.31 12.33 -19.46
N MET A 60 1.55 12.09 -18.17
CA MET A 60 0.83 12.76 -17.08
C MET A 60 1.02 14.28 -17.10
N THR A 61 -0.06 15.04 -16.88
CA THR A 61 -0.02 16.51 -16.72
C THR A 61 0.45 16.91 -15.33
N TYR A 62 -0.04 16.21 -14.31
CA TYR A 62 0.36 16.40 -12.91
C TYR A 62 0.67 15.05 -12.29
N TRP A 63 1.69 15.00 -11.42
CA TRP A 63 2.05 13.78 -10.72
C TRP A 63 2.48 14.07 -9.29
N PHE A 64 1.89 13.34 -8.34
CA PHE A 64 2.14 13.44 -6.91
C PHE A 64 2.46 12.04 -6.39
N ASP A 65 3.61 11.91 -5.75
CA ASP A 65 4.04 10.62 -5.21
C ASP A 65 5.08 10.80 -4.10
N HIS A 66 5.16 9.81 -3.22
CA HIS A 66 6.12 9.75 -2.13
C HIS A 66 6.87 8.41 -2.07
N HIS A 67 6.63 7.49 -3.01
CA HIS A 67 7.37 6.24 -3.06
C HIS A 67 8.79 6.45 -3.55
N ALA A 68 9.79 5.93 -2.83
CA ALA A 68 11.18 5.93 -3.31
C ALA A 68 11.34 5.20 -4.67
N SER A 69 10.41 4.26 -4.95
CA SER A 69 10.30 3.52 -6.20
C SER A 69 9.44 4.20 -7.28
N GLY A 70 9.01 5.44 -7.08
CA GLY A 70 8.11 6.17 -7.99
C GLY A 70 8.64 6.29 -9.43
N PHE A 71 9.96 6.29 -9.63
CA PHE A 71 10.61 6.36 -10.95
C PHE A 71 11.08 5.01 -11.51
N GLN A 72 10.52 3.88 -11.02
CA GLN A 72 10.97 2.55 -11.42
C GLN A 72 10.97 2.29 -12.94
N PHE A 73 10.06 2.90 -13.71
CA PHE A 73 10.03 2.73 -15.17
C PHE A 73 11.10 3.57 -15.87
N LEU A 74 11.40 4.77 -15.38
CA LEU A 74 12.52 5.58 -15.90
C LEU A 74 13.86 4.86 -15.67
N ALA A 75 14.00 4.20 -14.52
CA ALA A 75 15.17 3.37 -14.23
C ALA A 75 15.32 2.18 -15.20
N ARG A 76 14.23 1.76 -15.87
CA ARG A 76 14.21 0.71 -16.90
C ARG A 76 14.36 1.26 -18.33
N GLY A 77 14.56 2.57 -18.49
CA GLY A 77 14.76 3.22 -19.80
C GLY A 77 13.50 3.83 -20.41
N ALA A 78 12.37 3.88 -19.69
CA ALA A 78 11.19 4.59 -20.16
C ALA A 78 11.49 6.09 -20.36
N VAL A 79 10.89 6.69 -21.39
CA VAL A 79 11.12 8.10 -21.71
C VAL A 79 10.39 9.00 -20.71
N MET A 80 11.13 9.87 -20.05
CA MET A 80 10.53 10.93 -19.24
C MET A 80 10.08 12.07 -20.15
N HIS A 81 8.89 12.61 -19.92
CA HIS A 81 8.42 13.84 -20.56
C HIS A 81 8.29 14.99 -19.54
N PRO A 82 9.39 15.39 -18.87
CA PRO A 82 9.32 16.31 -17.72
C PRO A 82 8.81 17.70 -18.10
N VAL A 83 9.03 18.13 -19.35
CA VAL A 83 8.58 19.45 -19.84
C VAL A 83 7.04 19.57 -19.86
N ARG A 84 6.32 18.44 -19.87
CA ARG A 84 4.85 18.40 -19.91
C ARG A 84 4.20 18.02 -18.58
N CYS A 85 4.99 17.69 -17.55
CA CYS A 85 4.48 17.19 -16.28
C CYS A 85 4.87 18.11 -15.13
N THR A 86 3.88 18.65 -14.42
CA THR A 86 4.11 19.33 -13.14
C THR A 86 4.16 18.29 -12.04
N MET A 87 5.34 18.08 -11.47
CA MET A 87 5.58 17.01 -10.50
C MET A 87 5.75 17.57 -9.09
N ARG A 88 5.15 16.90 -8.11
CA ARG A 88 5.44 17.10 -6.69
C ARG A 88 5.78 15.75 -6.07
N PHE A 89 7.07 15.47 -6.04
CA PHE A 89 7.63 14.23 -5.52
C PHE A 89 8.42 14.51 -4.24
N ASN A 90 8.11 13.78 -3.16
CA ASN A 90 8.87 13.88 -1.92
C ASN A 90 8.92 12.50 -1.23
N PRO A 91 10.03 11.75 -1.35
CA PRO A 91 10.14 10.42 -0.76
C PRO A 91 10.23 10.42 0.78
N SER A 92 10.32 11.60 1.39
CA SER A 92 10.30 11.78 2.85
C SER A 92 8.90 12.13 3.37
N ALA A 93 7.91 12.35 2.50
CA ALA A 93 6.52 12.54 2.92
C ALA A 93 5.94 11.22 3.46
N LEU A 94 5.07 11.33 4.45
CA LEU A 94 4.56 10.17 5.19
C LEU A 94 3.30 9.58 4.55
N CYS A 95 2.65 10.35 3.69
CA CYS A 95 1.70 9.88 2.68
C CYS A 95 1.66 10.88 1.50
N CYS A 96 1.16 10.45 0.34
CA CYS A 96 0.95 11.28 -0.83
C CYS A 96 -0.06 12.42 -0.58
N ALA A 97 -1.09 12.20 0.25
CA ALA A 97 -2.10 13.23 0.54
C ALA A 97 -1.52 14.49 1.21
N GLU A 98 -0.36 14.40 1.87
CA GLU A 98 0.35 15.57 2.42
C GLU A 98 0.85 16.53 1.33
N LEU A 99 1.07 16.03 0.11
CA LEU A 99 1.60 16.79 -1.02
C LEU A 99 0.53 17.63 -1.73
N LEU A 100 -0.74 17.32 -1.50
CA LEU A 100 -1.87 17.94 -2.17
C LEU A 100 -2.42 19.14 -1.40
N PRO A 101 -2.86 20.20 -2.10
CA PRO A 101 -3.62 21.27 -1.47
C PRO A 101 -4.96 20.72 -0.98
N ARG A 102 -5.39 21.16 0.21
CA ARG A 102 -6.62 20.67 0.85
C ARG A 102 -7.27 21.72 1.75
N PRO A 103 -8.60 21.64 1.99
CA PRO A 103 -9.26 22.40 3.04
C PRO A 103 -8.80 21.94 4.43
N THR A 104 -8.84 22.84 5.42
CA THR A 104 -8.48 22.52 6.82
C THR A 104 -9.35 21.41 7.43
N ALA A 105 -10.60 21.27 6.98
CA ALA A 105 -11.48 20.17 7.39
C ALA A 105 -10.90 18.77 7.09
N PHE A 106 -9.99 18.65 6.11
CA PHE A 106 -9.33 17.39 5.76
C PHE A 106 -8.07 17.11 6.57
N ASP A 107 -7.57 18.05 7.39
CA ASP A 107 -6.29 17.88 8.09
C ASP A 107 -6.31 16.68 9.06
N ALA A 108 -7.43 16.47 9.77
CA ALA A 108 -7.60 15.31 10.64
C ALA A 108 -7.57 14.00 9.85
N LEU A 109 -8.32 13.92 8.74
CA LEU A 109 -8.33 12.74 7.87
C LEU A 109 -6.94 12.45 7.29
N VAL A 110 -6.26 13.47 6.76
CA VAL A 110 -4.91 13.31 6.20
C VAL A 110 -3.91 12.91 7.27
N HIS A 111 -4.03 13.42 8.49
CA HIS A 111 -3.21 12.96 9.61
C HIS A 111 -3.42 11.47 9.91
N GLU A 112 -4.65 10.97 9.86
CA GLU A 112 -4.92 9.55 10.06
C GLU A 112 -4.42 8.66 8.91
N VAL A 113 -4.56 9.13 7.66
CA VAL A 113 -4.00 8.48 6.46
C VAL A 113 -2.49 8.38 6.61
N MET A 114 -1.84 9.48 6.98
CA MET A 114 -0.40 9.55 7.25
C MET A 114 0.04 8.51 8.27
N ARG A 115 -0.69 8.31 9.38
CA ARG A 115 -0.37 7.28 10.38
C ARG A 115 -0.47 5.86 9.81
N ASN A 116 -1.53 5.58 9.05
CA ASN A 116 -1.78 4.27 8.46
C ASN A 116 -0.75 3.91 7.38
N ASP A 117 -0.41 4.87 6.52
CA ASP A 117 0.45 4.67 5.37
C ASP A 117 1.93 4.58 5.75
N SER A 118 2.39 5.50 6.62
CA SER A 118 3.77 5.47 7.13
C SER A 118 4.03 4.40 8.20
N GLY A 119 2.98 3.75 8.73
CA GLY A 119 3.10 2.82 9.85
C GLY A 119 3.54 3.46 11.17
N ARG A 120 3.41 4.78 11.31
CA ARG A 120 3.87 5.53 12.50
C ARG A 120 2.86 5.44 13.65
N PHE A 121 2.86 4.28 14.29
CA PHE A 121 2.07 4.01 15.48
C PHE A 121 2.97 3.90 16.71
N ALA A 122 2.48 4.39 17.86
CA ALA A 122 3.24 4.34 19.12
C ALA A 122 3.50 2.90 19.58
N THR A 123 2.56 1.99 19.35
CA THR A 123 2.65 0.58 19.73
C THR A 123 2.00 -0.33 18.66
N PRO A 124 2.31 -1.64 18.66
CA PRO A 124 1.60 -2.61 17.83
C PRO A 124 0.09 -2.57 17.99
N GLU A 125 -0.43 -2.39 19.20
CA GLU A 125 -1.87 -2.35 19.48
C GLU A 125 -2.54 -1.16 18.79
N ALA A 126 -1.89 0.02 18.81
CA ALA A 126 -2.41 1.21 18.15
C ALA A 126 -2.53 1.04 16.61
N ALA A 127 -1.66 0.24 15.99
CA ALA A 127 -1.73 -0.08 14.56
C ALA A 127 -2.93 -0.98 14.17
N HIS A 128 -3.62 -1.53 15.17
CA HIS A 128 -4.74 -2.45 15.03
C HIS A 128 -6.01 -1.97 15.74
N ASP A 129 -6.04 -0.72 16.19
CA ASP A 129 -7.21 -0.13 16.81
C ASP A 129 -8.31 0.10 15.75
N LEU A 130 -9.26 -0.85 15.67
CA LEU A 130 -10.41 -0.77 14.77
C LEU A 130 -11.52 0.14 15.30
N SER A 131 -11.39 0.69 16.52
CA SER A 131 -12.28 1.78 16.98
C SER A 131 -11.93 3.10 16.30
N ASN A 132 -10.71 3.24 15.77
CA ASN A 132 -10.35 4.36 14.91
C ASN A 132 -11.04 4.23 13.53
N PRO A 133 -11.81 5.25 13.12
CA PRO A 133 -12.61 5.19 11.90
C PRO A 133 -11.78 5.03 10.62
N VAL A 134 -10.63 5.69 10.54
CA VAL A 134 -9.76 5.66 9.35
C VAL A 134 -8.98 4.37 9.29
N THR A 135 -8.54 3.82 10.44
CA THR A 135 -7.94 2.48 10.49
C THR A 135 -8.95 1.43 10.04
N LEU A 136 -10.19 1.46 10.53
CA LEU A 136 -11.24 0.54 10.11
C LEU A 136 -11.53 0.65 8.61
N ALA A 137 -11.66 1.87 8.08
CA ALA A 137 -11.83 2.11 6.65
C ALA A 137 -10.66 1.55 5.83
N THR A 138 -9.43 1.80 6.26
CA THR A 138 -8.21 1.29 5.62
C THR A 138 -8.20 -0.23 5.57
N ARG A 139 -8.58 -0.92 6.66
CA ARG A 139 -8.66 -2.39 6.68
C ARG A 139 -9.78 -2.90 5.78
N THR A 140 -10.92 -2.22 5.78
CA THR A 140 -12.10 -2.63 5.00
C THR A 140 -11.83 -2.52 3.49
N VAL A 141 -11.26 -1.40 3.04
CA VAL A 141 -10.84 -1.19 1.64
C VAL A 141 -9.82 -2.25 1.21
N ASN A 142 -8.81 -2.52 2.05
CA ASN A 142 -7.80 -3.55 1.79
C ASN A 142 -8.37 -4.98 1.73
N ARG A 143 -9.55 -5.22 2.29
CA ARG A 143 -10.20 -6.54 2.34
C ARG A 143 -11.10 -6.75 1.14
N ILE A 144 -11.90 -5.74 0.83
CA ILE A 144 -12.94 -5.83 -0.20
C ILE A 144 -12.31 -5.85 -1.59
N LEU A 145 -11.26 -5.06 -1.81
CA LEU A 145 -10.56 -4.97 -3.08
C LEU A 145 -11.49 -4.69 -4.28
N ASP A 146 -12.54 -3.88 -4.07
CA ASP A 146 -13.53 -3.52 -5.08
C ASP A 146 -13.36 -2.05 -5.50
N PRO A 147 -13.00 -1.78 -6.78
CA PRO A 147 -12.91 -0.41 -7.27
C PRO A 147 -14.22 0.38 -7.17
N ALA A 148 -15.38 -0.27 -7.12
CA ALA A 148 -16.65 0.43 -6.92
C ALA A 148 -16.75 1.07 -5.53
N LEU A 149 -16.18 0.43 -4.51
CA LEU A 149 -16.09 1.01 -3.17
C LEU A 149 -15.12 2.19 -3.17
N ASP A 150 -13.95 2.05 -3.79
CA ASP A 150 -12.98 3.15 -3.94
C ASP A 150 -13.67 4.37 -4.56
N LEU A 151 -14.40 4.20 -5.67
CA LEU A 151 -15.13 5.28 -6.34
C LEU A 151 -16.21 5.90 -5.45
N THR A 152 -16.96 5.09 -4.70
CA THR A 152 -17.98 5.57 -3.76
C THR A 152 -17.35 6.46 -2.69
N ILE A 153 -16.20 6.05 -2.14
CA ILE A 153 -15.45 6.84 -1.14
C ILE A 153 -14.95 8.15 -1.79
N ILE A 154 -14.36 8.07 -2.99
CA ILE A 154 -13.85 9.25 -3.71
C ILE A 154 -14.97 10.27 -3.93
N ASP A 155 -16.14 9.83 -4.40
CA ASP A 155 -17.29 10.70 -4.64
C ASP A 155 -17.80 11.36 -3.35
N ARG A 156 -17.93 10.58 -2.27
CA ARG A 156 -18.37 11.08 -0.95
C ARG A 156 -17.41 12.11 -0.38
N LEU A 157 -16.10 11.84 -0.44
CA LEU A 157 -15.08 12.78 0.02
C LEU A 157 -15.01 14.04 -0.86
N THR A 158 -15.14 13.90 -2.17
CA THR A 158 -15.14 15.05 -3.10
C THR A 158 -16.27 16.03 -2.75
N ALA A 159 -17.47 15.49 -2.50
CA ALA A 159 -18.68 16.23 -2.15
C ALA A 159 -18.78 16.61 -0.65
N ALA A 160 -17.80 16.24 0.18
CA ALA A 160 -17.87 16.49 1.61
C ALA A 160 -17.81 18.00 1.90
N HIS A 161 -18.81 18.48 2.66
CA HIS A 161 -18.86 19.84 3.21
C HIS A 161 -18.75 19.85 4.74
N GLY A 162 -18.95 18.69 5.39
CA GLY A 162 -18.77 18.48 6.83
C GLY A 162 -17.47 17.75 7.14
N ASP A 163 -17.50 16.91 8.18
CA ASP A 163 -16.36 16.08 8.59
C ASP A 163 -16.02 15.00 7.54
N PRO A 164 -14.84 15.03 6.92
CA PRO A 164 -14.42 14.03 5.93
C PRO A 164 -14.24 12.62 6.51
N ILE A 165 -13.94 12.47 7.80
CA ILE A 165 -13.82 11.15 8.42
C ILE A 165 -15.19 10.46 8.48
N THR A 166 -16.23 11.20 8.87
CA THR A 166 -17.61 10.73 8.81
C THR A 166 -18.00 10.37 7.38
N ALA A 167 -17.70 11.23 6.40
CA ALA A 167 -18.01 10.96 4.99
C ALA A 167 -17.29 9.70 4.44
N LEU A 168 -16.05 9.45 4.87
CA LEU A 168 -15.31 8.23 4.56
C LEU A 168 -16.01 6.99 5.13
N LEU A 169 -16.39 7.01 6.41
CA LEU A 169 -17.04 5.86 7.03
C LEU A 169 -18.43 5.57 6.48
N ASP A 170 -19.23 6.61 6.21
CA ASP A 170 -20.58 6.48 5.67
C ASP A 170 -20.58 5.93 4.23
N ALA A 171 -19.47 6.08 3.51
CA ALA A 171 -19.28 5.48 2.20
C ALA A 171 -19.12 3.95 2.26
N ILE A 172 -18.78 3.39 3.42
CA ILE A 172 -18.51 1.97 3.62
C ILE A 172 -19.72 1.29 4.27
N PRO A 173 -20.34 0.27 3.62
CA PRO A 173 -21.47 -0.46 4.19
C PRO A 173 -21.17 -1.00 5.59
N SER A 174 -22.12 -0.92 6.52
CA SER A 174 -21.92 -1.35 7.91
C SER A 174 -21.58 -2.84 8.02
N ASN A 175 -22.26 -3.70 7.24
CA ASN A 175 -21.97 -5.13 7.20
C ASN A 175 -20.52 -5.44 6.80
N GLU A 176 -19.94 -4.62 5.92
CA GLU A 176 -18.54 -4.78 5.51
C GLU A 176 -17.56 -4.30 6.60
N ARG A 177 -17.95 -3.30 7.39
CA ARG A 177 -17.16 -2.87 8.55
C ARG A 177 -17.15 -3.97 9.62
N ASP A 178 -18.31 -4.54 9.91
CA ASP A 178 -18.46 -5.62 10.90
C ASP A 178 -17.68 -6.87 10.48
N ALA A 179 -17.81 -7.30 9.21
CA ALA A 179 -17.04 -8.42 8.68
C ALA A 179 -15.52 -8.19 8.74
N THR A 180 -15.06 -6.95 8.60
CA THR A 180 -13.63 -6.61 8.74
C THR A 180 -13.14 -6.80 10.18
N ILE A 181 -13.96 -6.46 11.17
CA ILE A 181 -13.65 -6.68 12.59
C ILE A 181 -13.55 -8.18 12.87
N GLU A 182 -14.50 -8.97 12.37
CA GLU A 182 -14.54 -10.43 12.57
C GLU A 182 -13.33 -11.13 11.96
N VAL A 183 -13.01 -10.89 10.68
CA VAL A 183 -11.88 -11.57 10.01
C VAL A 183 -10.53 -11.17 10.59
N THR A 184 -10.41 -9.96 11.13
CA THR A 184 -9.15 -9.51 11.74
C THR A 184 -8.75 -10.40 12.92
N HIS A 185 -9.70 -11.02 13.60
CA HIS A 185 -9.44 -11.99 14.67
C HIS A 185 -8.92 -13.34 14.14
N SER A 186 -9.42 -13.84 13.00
CA SER A 186 -8.97 -15.13 12.45
C SER A 186 -7.52 -15.09 11.95
N HIS A 187 -7.08 -13.94 11.41
CA HIS A 187 -5.69 -13.72 10.97
C HIS A 187 -4.65 -13.99 12.05
N GLU A 188 -4.95 -13.68 13.31
CA GLU A 188 -4.03 -13.88 14.44
C GLU A 188 -3.66 -15.36 14.62
N MET A 189 -4.66 -16.23 14.53
CA MET A 189 -4.48 -17.67 14.66
C MET A 189 -3.66 -18.24 13.51
N LEU A 190 -3.92 -17.79 12.28
CA LEU A 190 -3.19 -18.23 11.08
C LEU A 190 -1.70 -17.86 11.18
N ILE A 191 -1.41 -16.59 11.50
CA ILE A 191 -0.04 -16.09 11.62
C ILE A 191 0.73 -16.87 12.70
N ARG A 192 0.10 -17.13 13.86
CA ARG A 192 0.74 -17.90 14.93
C ARG A 192 1.02 -19.35 14.54
N ARG A 193 0.11 -19.99 13.79
CA ARG A 193 0.23 -21.40 13.39
C ARG A 193 1.32 -21.60 12.35
N GLU A 194 1.41 -20.71 11.37
CA GLU A 194 2.33 -20.86 10.22
C GLU A 194 3.68 -20.16 10.40
N ALA A 195 3.89 -19.49 11.54
CA ALA A 195 5.14 -18.79 11.84
C ALA A 195 6.33 -19.74 11.90
N GLN A 196 7.37 -19.39 11.15
CA GLN A 196 8.65 -20.08 11.07
C GLN A 196 9.79 -19.08 11.20
N TRP A 197 10.98 -19.57 11.55
CA TRP A 197 12.17 -18.75 11.75
C TRP A 197 13.35 -19.28 10.93
N THR A 198 14.01 -18.37 10.22
CA THR A 198 15.33 -18.59 9.62
C THR A 198 16.29 -17.55 10.17
N GLY A 199 17.12 -17.94 11.14
CA GLY A 199 17.93 -16.99 11.90
C GLY A 199 17.02 -15.96 12.62
N PRO A 200 17.20 -14.66 12.40
CA PRO A 200 16.36 -13.60 13.01
C PRO A 200 15.07 -13.35 12.22
N ILE A 201 14.87 -14.00 11.07
CA ILE A 201 13.82 -13.67 10.12
C ILE A 201 12.59 -14.51 10.44
N LEU A 202 11.53 -13.84 10.87
CA LEU A 202 10.21 -14.44 10.93
C LEU A 202 9.68 -14.60 9.50
N HIS A 203 9.07 -15.73 9.18
CA HIS A 203 8.41 -15.91 7.91
C HIS A 203 7.24 -16.88 8.00
N PHE A 204 6.29 -16.76 7.07
CA PHE A 204 5.13 -17.64 7.00
C PHE A 204 4.55 -17.68 5.59
N ASP A 205 4.00 -18.82 5.21
CA ASP A 205 3.34 -19.06 3.93
C ASP A 205 1.85 -19.32 4.21
N LEU A 206 1.00 -18.37 3.80
CA LEU A 206 -0.44 -18.45 4.00
C LEU A 206 -1.21 -18.76 2.71
N THR A 207 -0.53 -19.17 1.64
CA THR A 207 -1.16 -19.45 0.34
C THR A 207 -2.22 -20.55 0.41
N ALA A 208 -2.09 -21.49 1.36
CA ALA A 208 -3.08 -22.53 1.60
C ALA A 208 -4.45 -22.01 2.08
N TYR A 209 -4.54 -20.77 2.57
CA TYR A 209 -5.79 -20.19 3.09
C TYR A 209 -6.49 -19.27 2.07
N GLY A 210 -5.84 -18.97 0.94
CA GLY A 210 -6.39 -18.09 -0.10
C GLY A 210 -6.94 -16.78 0.50
N ASN A 211 -8.20 -16.49 0.18
CA ASN A 211 -8.87 -15.23 0.53
C ASN A 211 -9.01 -14.96 2.02
N ASP A 212 -8.80 -15.96 2.88
CA ASP A 212 -8.74 -15.74 4.34
C ASP A 212 -7.47 -14.98 4.76
N THR A 213 -6.62 -14.61 3.80
CA THR A 213 -5.44 -13.75 3.99
C THR A 213 -5.64 -12.31 3.49
N ASP A 214 -6.84 -12.00 2.98
CA ASP A 214 -7.22 -10.66 2.52
C ASP A 214 -7.09 -9.67 3.70
N ALA A 215 -6.45 -8.52 3.46
CA ALA A 215 -6.26 -7.47 4.46
C ALA A 215 -5.50 -7.82 5.76
N ILE A 216 -4.70 -8.89 5.79
CA ILE A 216 -3.74 -9.05 6.90
C ILE A 216 -2.90 -7.77 7.00
N SER A 217 -2.96 -7.11 8.16
CA SER A 217 -2.16 -5.91 8.42
C SER A 217 -0.66 -6.23 8.32
N PRO A 218 0.16 -5.37 7.68
CA PRO A 218 1.61 -5.53 7.66
C PRO A 218 2.24 -5.42 9.05
N PHE A 219 1.49 -4.96 10.05
CA PHE A 219 1.94 -4.84 11.43
C PHE A 219 1.40 -5.96 12.34
N ARG A 220 0.43 -6.78 11.87
CA ARG A 220 -0.25 -7.80 12.68
C ARG A 220 0.72 -8.78 13.33
N PRO A 221 1.74 -9.29 12.62
CA PRO A 221 2.64 -10.27 13.21
C PRO A 221 3.37 -9.77 14.46
N TYR A 222 3.62 -8.47 14.57
CA TYR A 222 4.36 -7.89 15.70
C TYR A 222 3.56 -7.84 17.01
N LEU A 223 2.24 -8.08 16.98
CA LEU A 223 1.45 -8.34 18.20
C LEU A 223 1.80 -9.67 18.86
N HIS A 224 2.33 -10.62 18.08
CA HIS A 224 2.59 -11.98 18.53
C HIS A 224 4.07 -12.32 18.57
N PHE A 225 4.85 -11.64 17.73
CA PHE A 225 6.29 -11.78 17.60
C PHE A 225 6.95 -10.39 17.70
N PRO A 226 6.81 -9.67 18.82
CA PRO A 226 7.41 -8.33 19.00
C PRO A 226 8.94 -8.36 18.90
N GLU A 227 9.56 -9.53 19.10
CA GLU A 227 10.98 -9.79 18.95
C GLU A 227 11.42 -9.93 17.48
N ALA A 228 10.53 -10.12 16.51
CA ALA A 228 10.92 -10.17 15.10
C ALA A 228 11.35 -8.77 14.63
N PRO A 229 12.58 -8.55 14.12
CA PRO A 229 12.99 -7.26 13.57
C PRO A 229 12.36 -6.98 12.19
N CYS A 230 11.96 -8.03 11.48
CA CYS A 230 11.23 -7.99 10.23
C CYS A 230 10.59 -9.36 9.98
N TYR A 231 9.68 -9.43 9.00
CA TYR A 231 9.18 -10.70 8.49
C TYR A 231 9.03 -10.73 6.96
N VAL A 232 9.01 -11.95 6.41
CA VAL A 232 8.65 -12.25 5.03
C VAL A 232 7.39 -13.10 5.01
N ALA A 233 6.36 -12.69 4.29
CA ALA A 233 5.15 -13.49 4.14
C ALA A 233 4.88 -13.79 2.67
N LEU A 234 4.46 -15.01 2.36
CA LEU A 234 3.84 -15.35 1.08
C LEU A 234 2.34 -15.47 1.29
N LEU A 235 1.57 -14.65 0.58
CA LEU A 235 0.12 -14.61 0.70
C LEU A 235 -0.54 -14.68 -0.67
N GLU A 236 -1.83 -15.01 -0.68
CA GLU A 236 -2.63 -15.08 -1.89
C GLU A 236 -4.02 -14.52 -1.65
N THR A 237 -4.43 -13.57 -2.48
CA THR A 237 -5.79 -13.04 -2.53
C THR A 237 -6.47 -13.47 -3.82
N ARG A 238 -7.76 -13.14 -3.96
CA ARG A 238 -8.50 -13.30 -5.23
C ARG A 238 -7.81 -12.66 -6.44
N GLN A 239 -6.99 -11.63 -6.22
CA GLN A 239 -6.42 -10.81 -7.28
C GLN A 239 -4.92 -11.04 -7.50
N ARG A 240 -4.20 -11.59 -6.51
CA ARG A 240 -2.73 -11.70 -6.59
C ARG A 240 -2.16 -12.76 -5.66
N VAL A 241 -1.04 -13.33 -6.07
CA VAL A 241 -0.05 -13.92 -5.16
C VAL A 241 0.95 -12.81 -4.83
N TYR A 242 1.32 -12.62 -3.58
CA TYR A 242 2.29 -11.58 -3.23
C TYR A 242 3.20 -11.96 -2.08
N VAL A 243 4.46 -11.54 -2.19
CA VAL A 243 5.45 -11.62 -1.13
C VAL A 243 5.48 -10.27 -0.44
N ARG A 244 5.20 -10.25 0.86
CA ARG A 244 5.30 -9.04 1.68
C ARG A 244 6.59 -9.09 2.48
N LEU A 245 7.29 -7.96 2.48
CA LEU A 245 8.41 -7.66 3.35
C LEU A 245 7.96 -6.58 4.31
N SER A 246 8.09 -6.81 5.61
CA SER A 246 7.75 -5.82 6.63
C SER A 246 8.86 -5.75 7.65
N GLY A 247 9.30 -4.54 7.99
CA GLY A 247 10.21 -4.26 9.09
C GLY A 247 9.40 -3.90 10.34
N ASN A 248 9.92 -4.23 11.52
CA ASN A 248 9.29 -3.91 12.79
C ASN A 248 9.64 -2.48 13.20
N PRO A 249 8.69 -1.52 13.20
CA PRO A 249 8.98 -0.14 13.58
C PRO A 249 9.37 -0.01 15.06
N TRP A 250 8.91 -0.94 15.90
CA TRP A 250 9.16 -0.96 17.35
C TRP A 250 10.40 -1.77 17.74
N ARG A 251 10.94 -2.56 16.80
CA ARG A 251 12.21 -3.28 16.96
C ARG A 251 13.07 -3.15 15.71
N PRO A 252 13.69 -1.97 15.49
CA PRO A 252 14.46 -1.71 14.29
C PRO A 252 15.59 -2.71 14.08
N TRP A 253 15.83 -3.04 12.82
CA TRP A 253 16.95 -3.88 12.37
C TRP A 253 18.30 -3.31 12.85
N ARG A 254 19.16 -4.18 13.39
CA ARG A 254 20.50 -3.83 13.90
C ARG A 254 21.61 -4.58 13.17
N GLY A 255 21.48 -4.77 11.86
CA GLY A 255 22.52 -5.38 11.04
C GLY A 255 23.70 -4.44 10.77
N THR A 256 24.78 -5.02 10.26
CA THR A 256 26.06 -4.36 9.99
C THR A 256 26.01 -3.34 8.85
N ASN A 257 25.06 -3.49 7.93
CA ASN A 257 24.92 -2.67 6.71
C ASN A 257 23.93 -1.49 6.85
N GLY A 258 23.62 -1.07 8.07
CA GLY A 258 22.71 0.04 8.34
C GLY A 258 21.22 -0.38 8.39
N PRO A 259 20.29 0.57 8.25
CA PRO A 259 18.86 0.28 8.36
C PRO A 259 18.39 -0.61 7.22
N LEU A 260 17.38 -1.44 7.51
CA LEU A 260 16.80 -2.33 6.53
C LEU A 260 16.17 -1.53 5.37
N ARG A 261 16.49 -1.90 4.14
CA ARG A 261 15.97 -1.30 2.89
C ARG A 261 15.13 -2.30 2.11
N LEU A 262 13.91 -2.52 2.58
CA LEU A 262 13.00 -3.51 1.99
C LEU A 262 12.53 -3.11 0.60
N ASP A 263 12.44 -1.81 0.32
CA ASP A 263 12.17 -1.25 -1.00
C ASP A 263 13.20 -1.71 -2.04
N LEU A 264 14.49 -1.66 -1.69
CA LEU A 264 15.57 -2.07 -2.60
C LEU A 264 15.56 -3.59 -2.83
N LEU A 265 15.30 -4.36 -1.78
CA LEU A 265 15.17 -5.82 -1.89
C LEU A 265 13.98 -6.20 -2.78
N ALA A 266 12.82 -5.57 -2.58
CA ALA A 266 11.64 -5.80 -3.40
C ALA A 266 11.87 -5.37 -4.86
N THR A 267 12.47 -4.20 -5.09
CA THR A 267 12.79 -3.70 -6.44
C THR A 267 13.67 -4.68 -7.20
N GLY A 268 14.70 -5.23 -6.55
CA GLY A 268 15.57 -6.24 -7.14
C GLY A 268 14.89 -7.58 -7.45
N LEU A 269 13.67 -7.79 -6.96
CA LEU A 269 12.81 -8.95 -7.22
C LEU A 269 11.58 -8.59 -8.08
N GLY A 270 11.53 -7.38 -8.65
CA GLY A 270 10.44 -6.92 -9.51
C GLY A 270 9.24 -6.31 -8.77
N GLY A 271 9.36 -6.05 -7.47
CA GLY A 271 8.39 -5.35 -6.63
C GLY A 271 8.74 -3.89 -6.37
N GLY A 272 8.24 -3.34 -5.26
CA GLY A 272 8.47 -1.97 -4.82
C GLY A 272 7.87 -1.67 -3.45
N GLY A 273 7.93 -0.39 -3.03
CA GLY A 273 7.36 0.09 -1.76
C GLY A 273 8.22 1.12 -1.04
N HIS A 274 8.15 1.11 0.30
CA HIS A 274 8.89 1.99 1.21
C HIS A 274 10.06 1.25 1.89
N PRO A 275 11.04 1.97 2.49
CA PRO A 275 12.15 1.34 3.20
C PRO A 275 11.74 0.33 4.27
N GLY A 276 10.66 0.60 5.01
CA GLY A 276 10.17 -0.22 6.11
C GLY A 276 9.12 -1.27 5.73
N VAL A 277 8.46 -1.16 4.58
CA VAL A 277 7.44 -2.12 4.10
C VAL A 277 7.46 -2.12 2.58
N ALA A 278 7.56 -3.31 1.98
CA ALA A 278 7.59 -3.48 0.53
C ALA A 278 6.89 -4.77 0.11
N GLY A 279 6.58 -4.89 -1.18
CA GLY A 279 5.86 -6.04 -1.72
C GLY A 279 6.28 -6.41 -3.13
N ILE A 280 6.12 -7.68 -3.47
CA ILE A 280 6.36 -8.23 -4.81
C ILE A 280 5.08 -8.95 -5.21
N THR A 281 4.49 -8.57 -6.34
CA THR A 281 3.16 -9.04 -6.75
C THR A 281 3.24 -9.90 -8.01
N PHE A 282 2.48 -10.99 -8.03
CA PHE A 282 2.40 -11.97 -9.10
C PHE A 282 0.93 -12.29 -9.43
N PRO A 283 0.62 -12.69 -10.68
CA PRO A 283 -0.73 -13.09 -11.06
C PRO A 283 -1.14 -14.43 -10.40
N VAL A 284 -2.45 -14.63 -10.20
CA VAL A 284 -3.01 -15.88 -9.64
C VAL A 284 -3.04 -16.97 -10.74
N THR A 285 -1.87 -17.48 -11.07
CA THR A 285 -1.64 -18.57 -12.05
C THR A 285 -0.62 -19.54 -11.48
N ASP A 286 -0.51 -20.75 -12.02
CA ASP A 286 0.52 -21.71 -11.57
C ASP A 286 1.93 -21.14 -11.67
N ALA A 287 2.22 -20.46 -12.77
CA ALA A 287 3.49 -19.75 -12.97
C ALA A 287 3.70 -18.63 -11.94
N GLY A 288 2.65 -17.84 -11.66
CA GLY A 288 2.71 -16.78 -10.65
C GLY A 288 2.88 -17.29 -9.22
N ARG A 289 2.24 -18.41 -8.87
CA ARG A 289 2.43 -19.11 -7.58
C ARG A 289 3.86 -19.61 -7.43
N ALA A 290 4.41 -20.23 -8.48
CA ALA A 290 5.79 -20.70 -8.49
C ALA A 290 6.79 -19.54 -8.37
N ALA A 291 6.57 -18.45 -9.10
CA ALA A 291 7.38 -17.24 -9.02
C ALA A 291 7.30 -16.58 -7.62
N GLY A 292 6.10 -16.51 -7.05
CA GLY A 292 5.89 -16.04 -5.68
C GLY A 292 6.65 -16.86 -4.64
N ARG A 293 6.57 -18.19 -4.72
CA ARG A 293 7.34 -19.10 -3.85
C ARG A 293 8.84 -18.89 -3.99
N HIS A 294 9.33 -18.77 -5.22
CA HIS A 294 10.75 -18.50 -5.46
C HIS A 294 11.19 -17.16 -4.84
N ALA A 295 10.44 -16.09 -5.07
CA ALA A 295 10.75 -14.76 -4.52
C ALA A 295 10.70 -14.75 -2.98
N TYR A 296 9.76 -15.47 -2.37
CA TYR A 296 9.66 -15.67 -0.92
C TYR A 296 10.93 -16.30 -0.35
N GLU A 297 11.37 -17.42 -0.93
CA GLU A 297 12.58 -18.11 -0.48
C GLU A 297 13.86 -17.27 -0.68
N VAL A 298 13.96 -16.54 -1.80
CA VAL A 298 15.09 -15.64 -2.06
C VAL A 298 15.11 -14.49 -1.07
N ALA A 299 13.95 -13.90 -0.74
CA ALA A 299 13.86 -12.82 0.23
C ALA A 299 14.30 -13.27 1.64
N ILE A 300 13.87 -14.45 2.09
CA ILE A 300 14.30 -15.01 3.38
C ILE A 300 15.82 -15.18 3.42
N ARG A 301 16.41 -15.83 2.40
CA ARG A 301 17.87 -16.04 2.33
C ARG A 301 18.63 -14.72 2.36
N ARG A 302 18.26 -13.76 1.50
CA ARG A 302 18.94 -12.45 1.43
C ARG A 302 18.85 -11.67 2.74
N LEU A 303 17.72 -11.74 3.45
CA LEU A 303 17.57 -11.07 4.74
C LEU A 303 18.36 -11.76 5.85
N ALA A 304 18.44 -13.10 5.84
CA ALA A 304 19.27 -13.84 6.77
C ALA A 304 20.76 -13.51 6.58
N ASP A 305 21.22 -13.41 5.33
CA ASP A 305 22.60 -13.04 4.99
C ASP A 305 22.94 -11.61 5.42
N LEU A 306 21.98 -10.69 5.44
CA LEU A 306 22.17 -9.31 5.92
C LEU A 306 22.30 -9.19 7.44
N HIS A 307 21.95 -10.24 8.20
CA HIS A 307 22.15 -10.24 9.66
C HIS A 307 23.56 -10.66 10.05
N GLY A 308 24.11 -11.67 9.35
CA GLY A 308 25.45 -12.20 9.59
C GLY A 308 26.55 -11.16 9.39
#